data_AF-A0A399YHH5-F1
#
_entry.id   AF-A0A399YHH5-F1
#
_cell.length_a   1.000
_cell.length_b   1.000
_cell.length_c   1.000
_cell.angle_alpha   90.00
_cell.angle_beta   90.00
_cell.angle_gamma   90.00
#
_symmetry.space_group_name_H-M   'P 1'
#
loop_
_entity.id
_entity.type
_entity.pdbx_description
1 polymer ?
#
loop_
_entity_poly.entity_id
_entity_poly.type
_entity_poly.pdbx_seq_one_letter_code
_entity_poly.pdbx_strand_id
1 'polypeptide(L)'
;LILEGGHVYKLFHRSAAFGSQLYQTVDLPAGTYRLTVPVQLHWHEDLDPDDPTWDTYTAESGAWVVINGAKTGGWATARDMGDRRWFYHVVTFTLPSQTEVGVLIRVKSIYRSSKDFFIDAVWLEKIGP
;
A
#
# COMPACT_ATOMS: atom_id res chain seq x y z
N LEU A 1 -3.33 14.58 -1.50
CA LEU A 1 -2.59 13.29 -1.49
C LEU A 1 -2.99 12.46 -2.71
N ILE A 2 -2.34 11.32 -2.97
CA ILE A 2 -2.78 10.36 -4.01
C ILE A 2 -4.26 10.02 -3.71
N LEU A 3 -5.16 10.30 -4.65
CA LEU A 3 -6.56 9.87 -4.62
C LEU A 3 -7.31 10.32 -3.35
N GLU A 4 -7.52 11.63 -3.15
CA GLU A 4 -8.28 12.23 -2.02
C GLU A 4 -9.78 11.82 -1.98
N GLY A 5 -10.10 10.52 -2.00
CA GLY A 5 -11.44 9.94 -1.99
C GLY A 5 -12.25 10.10 -3.28
N GLY A 6 -11.70 10.76 -4.31
CA GLY A 6 -12.42 11.01 -5.57
C GLY A 6 -12.19 9.99 -6.68
N HIS A 7 -11.12 9.19 -6.60
CA HIS A 7 -10.69 8.29 -7.67
C HIS A 7 -10.06 7.02 -7.10
N VAL A 8 -10.28 5.87 -7.74
CA VAL A 8 -9.63 4.60 -7.40
C VAL A 8 -8.60 4.25 -8.46
N TYR A 9 -7.39 3.89 -8.06
CA TYR A 9 -6.38 3.41 -9.00
C TYR A 9 -6.40 1.88 -9.06
N LYS A 10 -6.69 1.34 -10.25
CA LYS A 10 -6.72 -0.10 -10.54
C LYS A 10 -5.45 -0.52 -11.26
N LEU A 11 -4.76 -1.52 -10.71
CA LEU A 11 -3.63 -2.21 -11.34
C LEU A 11 -4.04 -3.63 -11.75
N PHE A 12 -3.91 -3.96 -13.04
CA PHE A 12 -4.23 -5.28 -13.62
C PHE A 12 -2.99 -5.90 -14.27
N HIS A 13 -2.73 -7.19 -14.04
CA HIS A 13 -1.80 -7.94 -14.91
C HIS A 13 -1.92 -9.48 -14.79
N ARG A 14 -1.83 -10.20 -15.92
CA ARG A 14 -2.02 -11.66 -16.01
C ARG A 14 -0.74 -12.49 -15.83
N SER A 15 0.46 -11.90 -15.91
CA SER A 15 1.69 -12.71 -16.06
C SER A 15 3.00 -12.19 -15.48
N ALA A 16 3.01 -11.08 -14.74
CA ALA A 16 4.19 -10.54 -14.03
C ALA A 16 3.85 -9.18 -13.38
N ALA A 17 3.67 -9.11 -12.06
CA ALA A 17 3.71 -7.81 -11.40
C ALA A 17 4.80 -7.87 -10.35
N PHE A 18 6.05 -7.86 -10.78
CA PHE A 18 7.10 -7.35 -9.91
C PHE A 18 7.10 -5.83 -10.06
N GLY A 19 6.58 -5.14 -9.05
CA GLY A 19 6.97 -3.77 -8.78
C GLY A 19 6.19 -2.66 -9.48
N SER A 20 4.89 -2.85 -9.73
CA SER A 20 4.03 -1.68 -9.96
C SER A 20 4.10 -0.79 -8.72
N GLN A 21 4.45 0.48 -8.95
CA GLN A 21 4.63 1.45 -7.87
C GLN A 21 3.90 2.75 -8.19
N LEU A 22 3.37 3.37 -7.13
CA LEU A 22 2.93 4.75 -7.13
C LEU A 22 3.87 5.52 -6.21
N TYR A 23 4.33 6.68 -6.67
CA TYR A 23 5.17 7.56 -5.89
C TYR A 23 4.69 9.00 -6.02
N GLN A 24 4.53 9.68 -4.90
CA GLN A 24 4.24 11.10 -4.84
C GLN A 24 5.13 11.74 -3.77
N THR A 25 5.66 12.92 -4.03
CA THR A 25 6.29 13.75 -3.00
C THR A 25 5.32 14.80 -2.48
N VAL A 26 5.46 15.13 -1.20
CA VAL A 26 4.71 16.20 -0.53
C VAL A 26 5.66 16.93 0.42
N ASP A 27 5.59 18.25 0.47
CA ASP A 27 6.36 19.04 1.43
C ASP A 27 5.57 19.16 2.74
N LEU A 28 6.19 18.79 3.87
CA LEU A 28 5.53 18.78 5.18
C LEU A 28 6.35 19.59 6.19
N PRO A 29 5.70 20.40 7.05
CA PRO A 29 6.38 21.04 8.17
C PRO A 29 6.81 20.02 9.23
N ALA A 30 7.62 20.47 10.20
CA ALA A 30 7.95 19.67 11.39
C ALA A 30 6.67 19.15 12.07
N GLY A 31 6.71 17.91 12.56
CA GLY A 31 5.52 17.23 13.06
C GLY A 31 5.66 15.73 13.16
N THR A 32 4.74 15.13 13.91
CA THR A 32 4.50 13.69 13.88
C THR A 32 3.27 13.41 13.01
N TYR A 33 3.41 12.49 12.06
CA TYR A 33 2.42 12.21 11.03
C TYR A 33 2.06 10.72 10.99
N ARG A 34 0.85 10.44 10.51
CA ARG A 34 0.39 9.09 10.16
C ARG A 34 -0.03 9.07 8.70
N LEU A 35 0.67 8.26 7.92
CA LEU A 35 0.24 7.84 6.58
C LEU A 35 -0.65 6.62 6.73
N THR A 36 -1.78 6.61 6.05
CA THR A 36 -2.56 5.39 5.84
C THR A 36 -2.84 5.18 4.37
N VAL A 37 -2.65 3.94 3.94
CA VAL A 37 -2.87 3.52 2.55
C VAL A 37 -3.85 2.35 2.53
N PRO A 38 -5.13 2.63 2.22
CA PRO A 38 -6.11 1.58 1.94
C PRO A 38 -5.75 0.85 0.65
N VAL A 39 -5.69 -0.48 0.72
CA VAL A 39 -5.50 -1.38 -0.42
C VAL A 39 -6.51 -2.51 -0.34
N GLN A 40 -7.18 -2.80 -1.46
CA GLN A 40 -8.03 -3.97 -1.61
C GLN A 40 -7.44 -4.89 -2.67
N LEU A 41 -7.34 -6.17 -2.34
CA LEU A 41 -6.96 -7.23 -3.28
C LEU A 41 -8.22 -7.98 -3.71
N HIS A 42 -8.39 -8.20 -5.01
CA HIS A 42 -9.47 -9.02 -5.56
C HIS A 42 -8.88 -10.19 -6.32
N TRP A 43 -9.15 -11.39 -5.86
CA TRP A 43 -8.90 -12.60 -6.62
C TRP A 43 -10.00 -12.83 -7.65
N HIS A 44 -9.59 -13.20 -8.86
CA HIS A 44 -10.56 -13.63 -9.89
C HIS A 44 -10.98 -15.09 -9.70
N GLU A 45 -10.24 -15.83 -8.88
CA GLU A 45 -10.53 -17.20 -8.45
C GLU A 45 -11.21 -17.16 -7.08
N ASP A 46 -12.10 -18.12 -6.82
CA ASP A 46 -12.71 -18.33 -5.49
C ASP A 46 -11.69 -19.05 -4.60
N LEU A 47 -10.80 -18.27 -3.97
CA LEU A 47 -9.83 -18.78 -3.01
C LEU A 47 -10.47 -18.88 -1.63
N ASP A 48 -10.28 -20.00 -0.96
CA ASP A 48 -10.65 -20.18 0.44
C ASP A 48 -9.61 -19.46 1.33
N PRO A 49 -9.97 -18.37 2.02
CA PRO A 49 -9.04 -17.63 2.88
C PRO A 49 -8.59 -18.42 4.11
N ASP A 50 -9.32 -19.47 4.49
CA ASP A 50 -9.03 -20.33 5.64
C ASP A 50 -8.29 -21.63 5.25
N ASP A 51 -8.03 -21.86 3.96
CA ASP A 51 -7.26 -23.02 3.49
C ASP A 51 -5.81 -22.94 4.01
N PRO A 52 -5.39 -23.86 4.90
CA PRO A 52 -4.04 -23.84 5.49
C PRO A 52 -2.96 -24.20 4.47
N THR A 53 -3.31 -24.79 3.33
CA THR A 53 -2.40 -25.13 2.23
C THR A 53 -2.18 -23.98 1.26
N TRP A 54 -2.96 -22.90 1.39
CA TRP A 54 -2.88 -21.75 0.52
C TRP A 54 -1.62 -20.92 0.80
N ASP A 55 -0.80 -20.73 -0.24
CA ASP A 55 0.38 -19.89 -0.19
C ASP A 55 -0.01 -18.40 -0.16
N THR A 56 0.27 -17.76 0.97
CA THR A 56 -0.09 -16.38 1.25
C THR A 56 0.77 -15.35 0.53
N TYR A 57 1.89 -15.78 -0.04
CA TYR A 57 2.79 -14.89 -0.77
C TYR A 57 2.35 -14.70 -2.22
N THR A 58 1.24 -15.31 -2.66
CA THR A 58 0.68 -15.16 -4.01
C THR A 58 0.52 -13.70 -4.47
N ALA A 59 0.25 -12.78 -3.54
CA ALA A 59 0.25 -11.34 -3.75
C ALA A 59 0.75 -10.58 -2.51
N GLU A 60 1.32 -9.40 -2.71
CA GLU A 60 1.75 -8.52 -1.63
C GLU A 60 1.42 -7.06 -1.99
N SER A 61 1.09 -6.25 -0.99
CA SER A 61 1.07 -4.80 -1.12
C SER A 61 1.92 -4.17 -0.04
N GLY A 62 2.44 -2.97 -0.26
CA GLY A 62 3.24 -2.29 0.72
C GLY A 62 3.19 -0.79 0.57
N ALA A 63 3.38 -0.10 1.68
CA ALA A 63 3.46 1.34 1.74
C ALA A 63 4.70 1.77 2.54
N TRP A 64 5.37 2.81 2.05
CA TRP A 64 6.50 3.42 2.71
C TRP A 64 6.42 4.94 2.68
N VAL A 65 6.91 5.53 3.75
CA VAL A 65 7.34 6.90 3.82
C VAL A 65 8.83 6.93 3.46
N VAL A 66 9.21 7.82 2.55
CA VAL A 66 10.59 7.98 2.08
C VAL A 66 11.09 9.37 2.48
N ILE A 67 12.09 9.42 3.35
CA ILE A 67 12.69 10.67 3.84
C ILE A 67 14.20 10.58 3.60
N ASN A 68 14.77 11.50 2.83
CA ASN A 68 16.20 11.52 2.51
C ASN A 68 16.73 10.15 1.99
N GLY A 69 15.90 9.44 1.21
CA GLY A 69 16.21 8.11 0.68
C GLY A 69 15.97 6.93 1.63
N ALA A 70 15.81 7.17 2.94
CA ALA A 70 15.45 6.14 3.91
C ALA A 70 13.95 5.80 3.81
N LYS A 71 13.60 4.51 3.90
CA LYS A 71 12.22 4.02 3.78
C LYS A 71 11.72 3.46 5.11
N THR A 72 10.58 3.96 5.57
CA THR A 72 9.88 3.45 6.76
C THR A 72 8.52 2.94 6.34
N GLY A 73 8.21 1.68 6.65
CA GLY A 73 6.99 1.01 6.20
C GLY A 73 7.20 -0.48 6.02
N GLY A 74 6.24 -1.16 5.38
CA GLY A 74 6.24 -2.61 5.32
C GLY A 74 5.41 -3.19 4.18
N TRP A 75 5.56 -4.50 4.01
CA TRP A 75 4.72 -5.32 3.15
C TRP A 75 3.62 -5.99 3.97
N ALA A 76 2.51 -6.26 3.30
CA ALA A 76 1.42 -7.11 3.74
C ALA A 76 1.21 -8.20 2.68
N THR A 77 1.04 -9.43 3.13
CA THR A 77 0.80 -10.60 2.28
C THR A 77 -0.67 -10.71 1.88
N ALA A 78 -0.99 -11.63 0.97
CA ALA A 78 -2.37 -11.91 0.59
C ALA A 78 -3.21 -12.40 1.76
N ARG A 79 -2.61 -13.06 2.77
CA ARG A 79 -3.33 -13.47 3.99
C ARG A 79 -3.67 -12.29 4.88
N ASP A 80 -2.73 -11.35 5.04
CA ASP A 80 -2.96 -10.14 5.83
C ASP A 80 -4.10 -9.31 5.22
N MET A 81 -4.08 -9.15 3.90
CA MET A 81 -5.10 -8.39 3.18
C MET A 81 -6.44 -9.14 3.09
N GLY A 82 -6.41 -10.43 2.77
CA GLY A 82 -7.56 -11.23 2.35
C GLY A 82 -8.13 -10.82 0.99
N ASP A 83 -9.24 -11.47 0.62
CA ASP A 83 -9.95 -11.20 -0.63
C ASP A 83 -11.08 -10.18 -0.43
N ARG A 84 -11.16 -9.17 -1.29
CA ARG A 84 -12.22 -8.14 -1.31
C ARG A 84 -12.40 -7.41 0.03
N ARG A 85 -11.37 -7.40 0.88
CA ARG A 85 -11.33 -6.63 2.14
C ARG A 85 -10.35 -5.48 2.03
N TRP A 86 -10.75 -4.34 2.58
CA TRP A 86 -9.84 -3.20 2.70
C TRP A 86 -8.81 -3.47 3.80
N PHE A 87 -7.54 -3.53 3.39
CA PHE A 87 -6.39 -3.57 4.28
C PHE A 87 -5.76 -2.18 4.37
N TYR A 88 -5.34 -1.78 5.56
CA TYR A 88 -4.82 -0.45 5.82
C TYR A 88 -3.36 -0.54 6.23
N HIS A 89 -2.45 -0.17 5.33
CA HIS A 89 -1.06 0.07 5.73
C HIS A 89 -1.03 1.35 6.55
N VAL A 90 -0.53 1.29 7.79
CA VAL A 90 -0.39 2.45 8.66
C VAL A 90 1.08 2.67 8.98
N VAL A 91 1.59 3.85 8.65
CA VAL A 91 2.99 4.23 8.90
C VAL A 91 3.01 5.53 9.70
N THR A 92 3.62 5.50 10.89
CA THR A 92 3.83 6.69 11.72
C THR A 92 5.29 7.14 11.61
N PHE A 93 5.52 8.44 11.48
CA PHE A 93 6.85 9.02 11.37
C PHE A 93 6.90 10.45 11.93
N THR A 94 8.09 10.93 12.27
CA THR A 94 8.32 12.27 12.82
C THR A 94 9.34 13.02 11.97
N LEU A 95 9.08 14.30 11.76
CA LEU A 95 9.95 15.23 11.04
C LEU A 95 10.46 16.32 11.99
N PRO A 96 11.79 16.50 12.13
CA PRO A 96 12.36 17.54 13.00
C PRO A 96 12.29 18.95 12.39
N SER A 97 12.12 19.03 11.07
CA SER A 97 12.05 20.27 10.30
C SER A 97 11.15 20.07 9.09
N GLN A 98 10.83 21.17 8.40
CA GLN A 98 10.16 21.06 7.10
C GLN A 98 11.00 20.19 6.15
N THR A 99 10.38 19.19 5.55
CA THR A 99 11.06 18.14 4.79
C THR A 99 10.15 17.67 3.64
N GLU A 100 10.73 17.45 2.46
CA GLU A 100 10.05 16.74 1.38
C GLU A 100 9.94 15.25 1.74
N VAL A 101 8.72 14.72 1.70
CA VAL A 101 8.41 13.34 2.04
C VAL A 101 7.84 12.62 0.83
N GLY A 102 8.45 11.50 0.48
CA GLY A 102 7.92 10.58 -0.52
C GLY A 102 6.92 9.60 0.07
N VAL A 103 5.77 9.44 -0.57
CA VAL A 103 4.83 8.36 -0.32
C VAL A 103 4.99 7.34 -1.43
N LEU A 104 5.47 6.14 -1.08
CA LEU A 104 5.70 5.03 -2.01
C LEU A 104 4.69 3.92 -1.71
N ILE A 105 3.89 3.54 -2.70
CA ILE A 105 2.99 2.39 -2.63
C ILE A 105 3.43 1.39 -3.67
N ARG A 106 3.50 0.12 -3.31
CA ARG A 106 3.87 -0.96 -4.24
C ARG A 106 2.90 -2.10 -4.12
N VAL A 107 2.67 -2.78 -5.22
CA VAL A 107 1.96 -4.06 -5.25
C VAL A 107 2.78 -5.07 -6.02
N LYS A 108 2.60 -6.33 -5.66
CA LYS A 108 3.33 -7.45 -6.22
C LYS A 108 2.42 -8.65 -6.41
N SER A 109 2.60 -9.33 -7.53
CA SER A 109 2.01 -10.63 -7.84
C SER A 109 3.15 -11.63 -7.97
N ILE A 110 3.25 -12.60 -7.06
CA ILE A 110 4.32 -13.60 -7.11
C ILE A 110 4.00 -14.69 -8.13
N TYR A 111 2.76 -15.20 -8.12
CA TYR A 111 2.34 -16.26 -9.02
C TYR A 111 1.47 -15.75 -10.18
N ARG A 112 1.39 -16.58 -11.22
CA ARG A 112 0.57 -16.35 -12.40
C ARG A 112 -0.90 -16.67 -12.12
N SER A 113 -1.51 -15.86 -11.27
CA SER A 113 -2.93 -15.91 -10.91
C SER A 113 -3.58 -14.55 -11.15
N SER A 114 -4.78 -14.56 -11.71
CA SER A 114 -5.48 -13.32 -12.10
C SER A 114 -6.04 -12.64 -10.86
N LYS A 115 -5.69 -11.37 -10.68
CA LYS A 115 -6.06 -10.55 -9.53
C LYS A 115 -5.95 -9.08 -9.85
N ASP A 116 -6.68 -8.28 -9.09
CA ASP A 116 -6.67 -6.84 -9.18
C ASP A 116 -6.31 -6.22 -7.82
N PHE A 117 -5.53 -5.13 -7.86
CA PHE A 117 -5.33 -4.28 -6.70
C PHE A 117 -6.06 -2.96 -6.88
N PHE A 118 -6.73 -2.52 -5.84
CA PHE A 118 -7.40 -1.23 -5.74
C PHE A 118 -6.75 -0.43 -4.63
N ILE A 119 -6.37 0.80 -4.93
CA ILE A 119 -5.84 1.76 -3.97
C ILE A 119 -6.79 2.95 -4.00
N ASP A 120 -7.22 3.40 -2.83
CA ASP A 120 -8.15 4.52 -2.68
C ASP A 120 -7.86 5.31 -1.40
N ALA A 121 -8.34 6.54 -1.33
CA ALA A 121 -8.37 7.40 -0.14
C ALA A 121 -7.05 7.41 0.64
N VAL A 122 -5.91 7.63 -0.01
CA VAL A 122 -4.64 7.70 0.70
C VAL A 122 -4.64 8.97 1.56
N TRP A 123 -4.46 8.83 2.87
CA TRP A 123 -4.49 9.96 3.80
C TRP A 123 -3.21 10.10 4.60
N LEU A 124 -2.86 11.36 4.84
CA LEU A 124 -1.70 11.74 5.62
C LEU A 124 -2.14 12.82 6.60
N GLU A 125 -2.13 12.48 7.88
CA GLU A 125 -2.60 13.33 8.96
C GLU A 125 -1.46 13.70 9.90
N LYS A 126 -1.45 14.95 10.39
CA LYS A 126 -0.58 15.37 11.49
C LYS A 126 -1.23 14.93 12.80
N ILE A 127 -0.55 14.08 13.56
CA ILE A 127 -1.05 13.48 14.81
C ILE A 127 -0.35 14.00 16.07
N GLY A 128 0.69 14.82 15.90
CA GLY A 128 1.45 15.37 17.01
C GLY A 128 2.40 16.50 16.58
N PRO A 129 3.02 17.18 17.56
CA PRO A 129 4.05 18.18 17.32
C PRO A 129 5.27 17.60 16.62
#